data_AF-A0A9D5EDU5-F1
#
_entry.id   AF-A0A9D5EDU5-F1
#
_cell.length_a   1.000
_cell.length_b   1.000
_cell.length_c   1.000
_cell.angle_alpha   90.00
_cell.angle_beta   90.00
_cell.angle_gamma   90.00
#
_symmetry.space_group_name_H-M   'P 1'
#
loop_
_entity.id
_entity.type
_entity.pdbx_description
1 polymer ?
#
loop_
_entity_poly.entity_id
_entity_poly.type
_entity_poly.pdbx_seq_one_letter_code
_entity_poly.pdbx_strand_id
1 'polypeptide(L)'
;MAAFPDLLIEARERAGLTQAGLAGRIGVSHATITSWETGRRHPRVSARQQIIEAADILGLEAPQLNLMLAELGFSPVPEGRIVPLLDRRKPLAVVQAECETYSWPTLAMNEDFEVVGWNAAANDLSELDLATDLAEPGARHLLRMALSDHYNAKLLNWEEVIGQMVSMWKINGFDPLTAENRTPYFDNLMAYVATHHQQQLPKLFSLWQDSGTWVEGNRFYFEAKWRASDGAMLHFHNQMTSWSDFDGVSAFDWHPANAATWDWLDERREQRLRHQPAAEAHLDVSSARALLRFARERNGLSRRKLGELSGLSASFVYAMEAGKRPLVRETIVAMTRAMKLDMAFANAILDAAGFDPEPSDLTAYILGHDVAPDSRFAGNPDKRVIWDPATIADEIAGYAWPTLVVNERCEAIAINGLASRLFLMDLESVPPGPARNLFSLVTDARFVRRTANWDVVIANVLPGNLEAYMAPPGSAARPGKDAAYFEDVVQFVRRREAAGGEGDAVIHRVFAAWRAKPGRRLTARITFPFVCDQASAALRFNTVIAPWDAMLNPYWSIELHPADGETWRLLA
;
A
#
# COMPACT_ATOMS: atom_id res chain seq x y z
N MET A 1 31.90 -19.26 2.52
CA MET A 1 30.67 -18.74 3.17
C MET A 1 30.72 -19.14 4.63
N ALA A 2 30.31 -18.26 5.55
CA ALA A 2 30.22 -18.61 6.97
C ALA A 2 29.06 -19.59 7.19
N ALA A 3 29.23 -20.60 8.04
CA ALA A 3 28.21 -21.61 8.28
C ALA A 3 27.10 -21.03 9.19
N PHE A 4 25.86 -21.55 9.10
CA PHE A 4 24.72 -21.11 9.93
C PHE A 4 25.05 -21.00 11.44
N PRO A 5 25.76 -21.96 12.08
CA PRO A 5 26.12 -21.85 13.49
C PRO A 5 26.99 -20.62 13.79
N ASP A 6 27.97 -20.31 12.93
CA ASP A 6 28.88 -19.18 13.10
C ASP A 6 28.13 -17.86 12.98
N LEU A 7 27.23 -17.74 11.98
CA LEU A 7 26.39 -16.56 11.78
C LEU A 7 25.47 -16.30 12.97
N LEU A 8 24.87 -17.37 13.54
CA LEU A 8 23.99 -17.26 14.70
C LEU A 8 24.75 -16.83 15.96
N ILE A 9 25.93 -17.40 16.22
CA ILE A 9 26.80 -17.03 17.35
C ILE A 9 27.20 -15.56 17.24
N GLU A 10 27.75 -15.16 16.09
CA GLU A 10 28.25 -13.80 15.88
C GLU A 10 27.14 -12.77 16.06
N ALA A 11 25.96 -13.02 15.48
CA ALA A 11 24.81 -12.16 15.61
C ALA A 11 24.32 -12.05 17.07
N ARG A 12 24.25 -13.18 17.78
CA ARG A 12 23.84 -13.23 19.19
C ARG A 12 24.79 -12.44 20.10
N GLU A 13 26.10 -12.62 19.91
CA GLU A 13 27.11 -11.95 20.71
C GLU A 13 27.13 -10.44 20.43
N ARG A 14 26.98 -10.04 19.16
CA ARG A 14 26.85 -8.62 18.77
C ARG A 14 25.64 -7.95 19.41
N ALA A 15 24.53 -8.68 19.54
CA ALA A 15 23.32 -8.20 20.21
C ALA A 15 23.39 -8.25 21.75
N GLY A 16 24.50 -8.72 22.34
CA GLY A 16 24.69 -8.82 23.78
C GLY A 16 23.78 -9.84 24.47
N LEU A 17 23.25 -10.82 23.73
CA LEU A 17 22.33 -11.82 24.27
C LEU A 17 23.07 -13.11 24.69
N THR A 18 22.62 -13.71 25.79
CA THR A 18 23.01 -15.09 26.14
C THR A 18 22.19 -16.09 25.32
N GLN A 19 22.66 -17.35 25.21
CA GLN A 19 21.87 -18.42 24.57
C GLN A 19 20.47 -18.56 25.20
N ALA A 20 20.38 -18.42 26.54
CA ALA A 20 19.11 -18.47 27.25
C ALA A 20 18.22 -17.26 26.96
N GLY A 21 18.82 -16.07 26.84
CA GLY A 21 18.12 -14.85 26.49
C GLY A 21 17.52 -14.90 25.08
N LEU A 22 18.28 -15.40 24.10
CA LEU A 22 17.74 -15.60 22.75
C LEU A 22 16.64 -16.67 22.74
N ALA A 23 16.87 -17.81 23.39
CA ALA A 23 15.90 -18.90 23.48
C ALA A 23 14.55 -18.44 24.04
N GLY A 24 14.57 -17.67 25.13
CA GLY A 24 13.37 -17.13 25.76
C GLY A 24 12.60 -16.14 24.88
N ARG A 25 13.29 -15.38 24.03
CA ARG A 25 12.65 -14.39 23.14
C ARG A 25 11.97 -15.02 21.92
N ILE A 26 12.48 -16.14 21.41
CA ILE A 26 11.89 -16.86 20.26
C ILE A 26 11.07 -18.10 20.66
N GLY A 27 10.81 -18.27 21.96
CA GLY A 27 9.96 -19.36 22.45
C GLY A 27 10.53 -20.78 22.29
N VAL A 28 11.85 -20.95 22.29
CA VAL A 28 12.51 -22.28 22.23
C VAL A 28 13.28 -22.60 23.51
N SER A 29 13.70 -23.86 23.66
CA SER A 29 14.54 -24.27 24.80
C SER A 29 15.99 -23.76 24.64
N HIS A 30 16.66 -23.49 25.77
CA HIS A 30 18.10 -23.19 25.77
C HIS A 30 18.92 -24.26 25.01
N ALA A 31 18.60 -25.54 25.22
CA ALA A 31 19.26 -26.65 24.56
C ALA A 31 19.08 -26.63 23.03
N THR A 32 17.97 -26.07 22.54
CA THR A 32 17.74 -25.88 21.10
C THR A 32 18.76 -24.89 20.52
N ILE A 33 18.92 -23.72 21.15
CA ILE A 33 19.92 -22.71 20.71
C ILE A 33 21.33 -23.28 20.79
N THR A 34 21.69 -23.94 21.89
CA THR A 34 23.02 -24.60 22.02
C THR A 34 23.22 -25.63 20.90
N SER A 35 22.19 -26.39 20.53
CA SER A 35 22.29 -27.39 19.45
C SER A 35 22.45 -26.77 18.06
N TRP A 36 21.83 -25.61 17.82
CA TRP A 36 21.98 -24.84 16.59
C TRP A 36 23.37 -24.20 16.48
N GLU A 37 23.83 -23.52 17.53
CA GLU A 37 25.14 -22.85 17.57
C GLU A 37 26.32 -23.85 17.56
N THR A 38 26.12 -25.08 18.01
CA THR A 38 27.18 -26.12 17.94
C THR A 38 27.12 -26.96 16.68
N GLY A 39 26.16 -26.71 15.78
CA GLY A 39 25.93 -27.53 14.58
C GLY A 39 25.49 -28.97 14.88
N ARG A 40 25.24 -29.34 16.14
CA ARG A 40 24.81 -30.69 16.54
C ARG A 40 23.44 -31.06 15.96
N ARG A 41 22.61 -30.06 15.71
CA ARG A 41 21.29 -30.25 15.11
C ARG A 41 21.01 -29.18 14.07
N HIS A 42 20.74 -29.61 12.84
CA HIS A 42 20.18 -28.72 11.83
C HIS A 42 18.74 -28.33 12.21
N PRO A 43 18.39 -27.04 12.19
CA PRO A 43 17.00 -26.59 12.21
C PRO A 43 16.15 -27.34 11.17
N ARG A 44 14.95 -27.79 11.58
CA ARG A 44 13.97 -28.40 10.67
C ARG A 44 13.13 -27.31 10.02
N VAL A 45 12.37 -27.64 8.97
CA VAL A 45 11.44 -26.70 8.31
C VAL A 45 10.51 -26.02 9.32
N SER A 46 10.01 -26.75 10.32
CA SER A 46 9.18 -26.22 11.40
C SER A 46 9.86 -25.19 12.31
N ALA A 47 11.18 -25.01 12.19
CA ALA A 47 11.99 -24.05 12.94
C ALA A 47 12.27 -22.76 12.16
N ARG A 48 11.81 -22.67 10.89
CA ARG A 48 12.07 -21.52 10.01
C ARG A 48 11.61 -20.21 10.63
N GLN A 49 10.39 -20.17 11.18
CA GLN A 49 9.83 -18.97 11.78
C GLN A 49 10.66 -18.47 12.96
N GLN A 50 11.13 -19.38 13.83
CA GLN A 50 11.97 -19.03 14.97
C GLN A 50 13.35 -18.49 14.54
N ILE A 51 13.87 -18.91 13.38
CA ILE A 51 15.11 -18.35 12.83
C ILE A 51 14.92 -16.93 12.31
N ILE A 52 13.78 -16.66 11.67
CA ILE A 52 13.41 -15.31 11.22
C ILE A 52 13.24 -14.39 12.44
N GLU A 53 12.49 -14.82 13.45
CA GLU A 53 12.33 -14.09 14.72
C GLU A 53 13.67 -13.86 15.42
N ALA A 54 14.56 -14.87 15.45
CA ALA A 54 15.90 -14.71 15.96
C ALA A 54 16.66 -13.62 15.19
N ALA A 55 16.61 -13.64 13.86
CA ALA A 55 17.27 -12.64 13.04
C ALA A 55 16.72 -11.22 13.25
N ASP A 56 15.43 -11.05 13.56
CA ASP A 56 14.84 -9.77 13.95
C ASP A 56 15.33 -9.30 15.31
N ILE A 57 15.32 -10.17 16.32
CA ILE A 57 15.84 -9.87 17.67
C ILE A 57 17.34 -9.52 17.64
N LEU A 58 18.08 -10.17 16.76
CA LEU A 58 19.52 -10.00 16.60
C LEU A 58 19.90 -8.81 15.72
N GLY A 59 18.92 -8.11 15.13
CA GLY A 59 19.17 -6.97 14.25
C GLY A 59 19.98 -7.35 13.01
N LEU A 60 19.82 -8.58 12.52
CA LEU A 60 20.36 -8.94 11.21
C LEU A 60 19.62 -8.14 10.13
N GLU A 61 20.15 -8.07 8.92
CA GLU A 61 19.40 -7.58 7.76
C GLU A 61 18.93 -8.75 6.88
N ALA A 62 17.98 -8.52 5.97
CA ALA A 62 17.46 -9.59 5.09
C ALA A 62 18.55 -10.35 4.32
N PRO A 63 19.61 -9.72 3.77
CA PRO A 63 20.70 -10.46 3.12
C PRO A 63 21.42 -11.44 4.06
N GLN A 64 21.64 -11.07 5.32
CA GLN A 64 22.32 -11.93 6.30
C GLN A 64 21.44 -13.09 6.74
N LEU A 65 20.15 -12.83 6.96
CA LEU A 65 19.15 -13.87 7.22
C LEU A 65 19.03 -14.81 6.02
N ASN A 66 19.03 -14.31 4.78
CA ASN A 66 18.94 -15.14 3.59
C ASN A 66 20.16 -16.05 3.40
N LEU A 67 21.36 -15.63 3.83
CA LEU A 67 22.51 -16.51 3.90
C LEU A 67 22.29 -17.64 4.91
N MET A 68 21.74 -17.34 6.08
CA MET A 68 21.39 -18.34 7.09
C MET A 68 20.32 -19.30 6.56
N LEU A 69 19.26 -18.80 5.93
CA LEU A 69 18.17 -19.61 5.38
C LEU A 69 18.64 -20.48 4.22
N ALA A 70 19.46 -19.96 3.32
CA ALA A 70 20.03 -20.71 2.20
C ALA A 70 20.87 -21.90 2.67
N GLU A 71 21.70 -21.71 3.69
CA GLU A 71 22.50 -22.80 4.27
C GLU A 71 21.62 -23.86 4.96
N LEU A 72 20.45 -23.46 5.45
CA LEU A 72 19.46 -24.36 6.02
C LEU A 72 18.56 -25.05 4.97
N GLY A 73 18.73 -24.72 3.69
CA GLY A 73 17.86 -25.19 2.62
C GLY A 73 16.44 -24.61 2.67
N PHE A 74 16.26 -23.46 3.31
CA PHE A 74 14.99 -22.75 3.41
C PHE A 74 14.88 -21.64 2.34
N SER A 75 13.65 -21.37 1.91
CA SER A 75 13.35 -20.26 1.00
C SER A 75 13.74 -18.91 1.64
N PRO A 76 14.37 -18.00 0.86
CA PRO A 76 14.75 -16.68 1.35
C PRO A 76 13.51 -15.86 1.77
N VAL A 77 13.73 -14.89 2.65
CA VAL A 77 12.77 -13.81 2.92
C VAL A 77 13.08 -12.61 2.03
N PRO A 78 12.07 -11.88 1.52
CA PRO A 78 12.30 -10.64 0.80
C PRO A 78 12.99 -9.56 1.65
N GLU A 79 13.53 -8.51 1.02
CA GLU A 79 14.32 -7.49 1.73
C GLU A 79 13.50 -6.66 2.76
N GLY A 80 12.16 -6.74 2.73
CA GLY A 80 11.30 -6.22 3.79
C GLY A 80 11.19 -7.22 4.95
N ARG A 81 11.34 -6.77 6.19
CA ARG A 81 11.00 -7.54 7.40
C ARG A 81 9.66 -7.06 7.96
N ILE A 82 9.04 -7.83 8.87
CA ILE A 82 7.79 -7.40 9.55
C ILE A 82 7.99 -6.03 10.22
N VAL A 83 9.11 -5.84 10.93
CA VAL A 83 9.39 -4.60 11.69
C VAL A 83 9.40 -3.36 10.78
N PRO A 84 10.14 -3.33 9.65
CA PRO A 84 10.00 -2.29 8.64
C PRO A 84 8.57 -2.03 8.20
N LEU A 85 7.76 -3.06 7.91
CA LEU A 85 6.38 -2.89 7.47
C LEU A 85 5.47 -2.33 8.57
N LEU A 86 5.64 -2.80 9.81
CA LEU A 86 4.96 -2.25 10.98
C LEU A 86 5.32 -0.77 11.20
N ASP A 87 6.58 -0.39 10.97
CA ASP A 87 7.00 1.01 11.05
C ASP A 87 6.34 1.89 9.97
N ARG A 88 5.98 1.32 8.81
CA ARG A 88 5.23 2.01 7.73
C ARG A 88 3.72 2.02 7.94
N ARG A 89 3.22 1.23 8.91
CA ARG A 89 1.79 1.05 9.16
C ARG A 89 1.11 2.39 9.41
N LYS A 90 -0.05 2.59 8.78
CA LYS A 90 -0.96 3.71 9.06
C LYS A 90 -2.25 3.14 9.65
N PRO A 91 -2.59 3.46 10.91
CA PRO A 91 -3.91 3.12 11.47
C PRO A 91 -5.03 3.66 10.59
N LEU A 92 -6.18 2.99 10.57
CA LEU A 92 -7.29 3.34 9.67
C LEU A 92 -7.77 4.79 9.85
N ALA A 93 -7.73 5.34 11.06
CA ALA A 93 -8.05 6.75 11.33
C ALA A 93 -7.10 7.72 10.59
N VAL A 94 -5.81 7.37 10.49
CA VAL A 94 -4.81 8.16 9.76
C VAL A 94 -5.03 8.02 8.25
N VAL A 95 -5.38 6.82 7.78
CA VAL A 95 -5.75 6.60 6.37
C VAL A 95 -6.97 7.43 5.99
N GLN A 96 -8.02 7.43 6.82
CA GLN A 96 -9.21 8.25 6.62
C GLN A 96 -8.85 9.74 6.55
N ALA A 97 -8.08 10.24 7.52
CA ALA A 97 -7.66 11.65 7.53
C ALA A 97 -6.82 12.02 6.29
N GLU A 98 -6.02 11.08 5.77
CA GLU A 98 -5.26 11.28 4.53
C GLU A 98 -6.16 11.31 3.30
N CYS A 99 -7.18 10.45 3.21
CA CYS A 99 -8.18 10.48 2.13
C CYS A 99 -8.77 11.88 1.97
N GLU A 100 -9.16 12.50 3.09
CA GLU A 100 -9.78 13.84 3.10
C GLU A 100 -8.89 14.96 2.58
N THR A 101 -7.57 14.72 2.47
CA THR A 101 -6.65 15.71 1.89
C THR A 101 -6.65 15.71 0.37
N TYR A 102 -7.24 14.70 -0.27
CA TYR A 102 -7.19 14.53 -1.71
C TYR A 102 -8.32 15.29 -2.41
N SER A 103 -7.98 15.86 -3.57
CA SER A 103 -8.91 16.65 -4.39
C SER A 103 -9.70 15.81 -5.38
N TRP A 104 -9.28 14.57 -5.63
CA TRP A 104 -9.96 13.59 -6.48
C TRP A 104 -10.70 12.54 -5.63
N PRO A 105 -11.70 11.84 -6.16
CA PRO A 105 -12.37 10.76 -5.45
C PRO A 105 -11.39 9.63 -5.10
N THR A 106 -11.31 9.29 -3.82
CA THR A 106 -10.46 8.20 -3.32
C THR A 106 -11.18 7.37 -2.28
N LEU A 107 -11.02 6.05 -2.37
CA LEU A 107 -11.52 5.08 -1.42
C LEU A 107 -10.34 4.33 -0.79
N ALA A 108 -10.38 4.11 0.52
CA ALA A 108 -9.55 3.13 1.21
C ALA A 108 -10.31 1.81 1.30
N MET A 109 -9.67 0.74 0.85
CA MET A 109 -10.24 -0.60 0.77
C MET A 109 -9.41 -1.59 1.57
N ASN A 110 -10.07 -2.51 2.26
CA ASN A 110 -9.40 -3.66 2.85
C ASN A 110 -9.25 -4.82 1.85
N GLU A 111 -8.65 -5.93 2.28
CA GLU A 111 -8.48 -7.16 1.50
C GLU A 111 -9.81 -7.85 1.12
N ASP A 112 -10.91 -7.46 1.77
CA ASP A 112 -12.28 -7.89 1.45
C ASP A 112 -12.94 -6.99 0.38
N PHE A 113 -12.26 -5.98 -0.18
CA PHE A 113 -12.85 -4.99 -1.09
C PHE A 113 -14.05 -4.24 -0.48
N GLU A 114 -14.06 -4.12 0.85
CA GLU A 114 -14.96 -3.25 1.58
C GLU A 114 -14.31 -1.87 1.71
N VAL A 115 -15.06 -0.82 1.41
CA VAL A 115 -14.61 0.55 1.62
C VAL A 115 -14.61 0.86 3.12
N VAL A 116 -13.43 1.12 3.65
CA VAL A 116 -13.13 1.39 5.07
C VAL A 116 -12.75 2.84 5.33
N GLY A 117 -12.49 3.60 4.28
CA GLY A 117 -12.33 5.05 4.31
C GLY A 117 -12.60 5.66 2.94
N TRP A 118 -12.92 6.94 2.89
CA TRP A 118 -13.24 7.66 1.64
C TRP A 118 -13.08 9.15 1.87
N ASN A 119 -13.16 9.96 0.83
CA ASN A 119 -13.20 11.41 0.98
C ASN A 119 -14.50 12.00 0.47
N ALA A 120 -14.69 13.28 0.77
CA ALA A 120 -15.87 14.00 0.34
C ALA A 120 -16.04 14.04 -1.20
N ALA A 121 -14.94 14.00 -1.99
CA ALA A 121 -15.03 13.89 -3.45
C ALA A 121 -15.60 12.53 -3.92
N ALA A 122 -15.35 11.45 -3.17
CA ALA A 122 -16.01 10.16 -3.38
C ALA A 122 -17.51 10.21 -3.08
N ASN A 123 -17.95 10.98 -2.07
CA ASN A 123 -19.37 11.25 -1.85
C ASN A 123 -19.99 12.07 -2.99
N ASP A 124 -19.29 13.09 -3.48
CA ASP A 124 -19.79 13.91 -4.60
C ASP A 124 -19.98 13.05 -5.86
N LEU A 125 -18.99 12.21 -6.19
CA LEU A 125 -19.05 11.29 -7.33
C LEU A 125 -20.14 10.22 -7.14
N SER A 126 -20.24 9.65 -5.94
CA SER A 126 -21.25 8.64 -5.64
C SER A 126 -22.65 9.25 -5.61
N GLU A 127 -22.79 10.55 -5.34
CA GLU A 127 -24.07 11.21 -5.04
C GLU A 127 -24.82 10.55 -3.86
N LEU A 128 -24.06 9.94 -2.96
CA LEU A 128 -24.52 9.33 -1.71
C LEU A 128 -23.57 9.76 -0.60
N ASP A 129 -24.10 9.92 0.61
CA ASP A 129 -23.27 9.94 1.80
C ASP A 129 -22.92 8.48 2.16
N LEU A 130 -21.70 8.05 1.83
CA LEU A 130 -21.24 6.67 2.06
C LEU A 130 -21.27 6.27 3.55
N ALA A 131 -21.35 7.25 4.45
CA ALA A 131 -21.50 7.01 5.88
C ALA A 131 -22.91 6.57 6.27
N THR A 132 -23.90 7.32 5.77
CA THR A 132 -25.29 7.25 6.23
C THR A 132 -26.14 6.42 5.28
N ASP A 133 -25.99 6.61 3.97
CA ASP A 133 -26.73 5.87 2.94
C ASP A 133 -26.23 4.42 2.82
N LEU A 134 -24.95 4.17 3.13
CA LEU A 134 -24.33 2.83 3.14
C LEU A 134 -23.87 2.41 4.56
N ALA A 135 -24.63 2.79 5.60
CA ALA A 135 -24.30 2.52 6.99
C ALA A 135 -24.38 1.04 7.39
N GLU A 136 -25.19 0.24 6.70
CA GLU A 136 -25.39 -1.18 7.02
C GLU A 136 -24.08 -1.98 6.88
N PRO A 137 -23.78 -2.93 7.80
CA PRO A 137 -22.62 -3.80 7.67
C PRO A 137 -22.48 -4.46 6.28
N GLY A 138 -21.31 -4.32 5.66
CA GLY A 138 -21.01 -4.85 4.33
C GLY A 138 -21.63 -4.07 3.15
N ALA A 139 -22.44 -3.02 3.38
CA ALA A 139 -23.06 -2.25 2.28
C ALA A 139 -22.04 -1.52 1.41
N ARG A 140 -20.89 -1.20 1.99
CA ARG A 140 -19.72 -0.60 1.34
C ARG A 140 -18.80 -1.59 0.63
N HIS A 141 -19.21 -2.84 0.48
CA HIS A 141 -18.47 -3.79 -0.36
C HIS A 141 -18.64 -3.43 -1.84
N LEU A 142 -17.54 -3.33 -2.59
CA LEU A 142 -17.57 -2.89 -4.00
C LEU A 142 -18.53 -3.71 -4.87
N LEU A 143 -18.64 -5.03 -4.66
CA LEU A 143 -19.64 -5.86 -5.36
C LEU A 143 -21.09 -5.43 -5.06
N ARG A 144 -21.43 -5.14 -3.80
CA ARG A 144 -22.79 -4.69 -3.45
C ARG A 144 -23.07 -3.32 -4.03
N MET A 145 -22.11 -2.41 -3.94
CA MET A 145 -22.22 -1.08 -4.54
C MET A 145 -22.46 -1.22 -6.04
N ALA A 146 -21.59 -1.94 -6.76
CA ALA A 146 -21.67 -2.15 -8.21
C ALA A 146 -22.96 -2.81 -8.70
N LEU A 147 -23.58 -3.67 -7.88
CA LEU A 147 -24.84 -4.34 -8.21
C LEU A 147 -26.09 -3.56 -7.78
N SER A 148 -25.95 -2.51 -6.98
CA SER A 148 -27.10 -1.67 -6.66
C SER A 148 -27.58 -0.93 -7.91
N ASP A 149 -28.89 -0.66 -7.99
CA ASP A 149 -29.48 0.05 -9.13
C ASP A 149 -28.83 1.43 -9.32
N HIS A 150 -28.41 2.06 -8.22
CA HIS A 150 -27.76 3.36 -8.22
C HIS A 150 -26.43 3.36 -8.98
N TYR A 151 -25.47 2.49 -8.62
CA TYR A 151 -24.16 2.47 -9.30
C TYR A 151 -24.22 1.78 -10.67
N ASN A 152 -25.04 0.72 -10.81
CA ASN A 152 -25.18 -0.01 -12.07
C ASN A 152 -25.73 0.88 -13.20
N ALA A 153 -26.61 1.84 -12.87
CA ALA A 153 -27.12 2.81 -13.85
C ALA A 153 -26.10 3.90 -14.25
N LYS A 154 -25.10 4.16 -13.40
CA LYS A 154 -24.11 5.23 -13.60
C LYS A 154 -22.83 4.74 -14.27
N LEU A 155 -22.41 3.51 -14.00
CA LEU A 155 -21.18 2.94 -14.56
C LEU A 155 -21.41 2.41 -15.98
N LEU A 156 -20.97 3.15 -16.99
CA LEU A 156 -21.29 2.91 -18.40
C LEU A 156 -20.51 1.76 -19.02
N ASN A 157 -19.29 1.49 -18.54
CA ASN A 157 -18.46 0.35 -18.92
C ASN A 157 -18.40 -0.71 -17.82
N TRP A 158 -19.56 -1.02 -17.23
CA TRP A 158 -19.70 -1.91 -16.08
C TRP A 158 -18.99 -3.26 -16.25
N GLU A 159 -19.11 -3.92 -17.40
CA GLU A 159 -18.51 -5.25 -17.62
C GLU A 159 -16.99 -5.23 -17.59
N GLU A 160 -16.38 -4.19 -18.15
CA GLU A 160 -14.92 -4.01 -18.13
C GLU A 160 -14.44 -3.78 -16.69
N VAL A 161 -15.05 -2.82 -15.98
CA VAL A 161 -14.64 -2.44 -14.62
C VAL A 161 -14.89 -3.58 -13.63
N ILE A 162 -16.08 -4.19 -13.66
CA ILE A 162 -16.40 -5.28 -12.74
C ILE A 162 -15.68 -6.58 -13.13
N GLY A 163 -15.35 -6.79 -14.41
CA GLY A 163 -14.53 -7.92 -14.84
C GLY A 163 -13.12 -7.86 -14.24
N GLN A 164 -12.53 -6.66 -14.20
CA GLN A 164 -11.25 -6.43 -13.51
C GLN A 164 -11.38 -6.74 -12.00
N MET A 165 -12.43 -6.26 -11.33
CA MET A 165 -12.67 -6.56 -9.90
C MET A 165 -12.89 -8.05 -9.64
N VAL A 166 -13.62 -8.74 -10.52
CA VAL A 166 -13.81 -10.19 -10.48
C VAL A 166 -12.49 -10.93 -10.59
N SER A 167 -11.60 -10.50 -11.48
CA SER A 167 -10.27 -11.11 -11.60
C SER A 167 -9.47 -11.03 -10.29
N MET A 168 -9.63 -9.93 -9.55
CA MET A 168 -9.03 -9.73 -8.23
C MET A 168 -9.70 -10.55 -7.14
N TRP A 169 -11.03 -10.64 -7.14
CA TRP A 169 -11.75 -11.51 -6.21
C TRP A 169 -11.31 -12.96 -6.35
N LYS A 170 -11.14 -13.45 -7.59
CA LYS A 170 -10.66 -14.81 -7.86
C LYS A 170 -9.28 -15.10 -7.27
N ILE A 171 -8.32 -14.18 -7.37
CA ILE A 171 -6.99 -14.45 -6.77
C ILE A 171 -7.07 -14.52 -5.24
N ASN A 172 -7.97 -13.76 -4.62
CA ASN A 172 -8.20 -13.80 -3.17
C ASN A 172 -9.05 -15.00 -2.72
N GLY A 173 -9.30 -15.97 -3.59
CA GLY A 173 -10.11 -17.15 -3.30
C GLY A 173 -11.62 -16.90 -3.24
N PHE A 174 -12.08 -15.69 -3.59
CA PHE A 174 -13.50 -15.39 -3.73
C PHE A 174 -13.98 -15.82 -5.11
N ASP A 175 -14.34 -17.10 -5.22
CA ASP A 175 -15.01 -17.63 -6.41
C ASP A 175 -16.35 -18.28 -6.02
N PRO A 176 -17.50 -17.67 -6.36
CA PRO A 176 -18.81 -18.24 -6.05
C PRO A 176 -19.10 -19.51 -6.86
N LEU A 177 -18.24 -19.87 -7.83
CA LEU A 177 -18.32 -21.12 -8.59
C LEU A 177 -17.55 -22.26 -7.93
N THR A 178 -16.69 -21.99 -6.94
CA THR A 178 -15.98 -23.01 -6.16
C THR A 178 -16.44 -22.97 -4.69
N ALA A 179 -16.36 -24.11 -4.00
CA ALA A 179 -16.73 -24.20 -2.58
C ALA A 179 -15.52 -24.01 -1.65
N GLU A 180 -14.30 -24.02 -2.21
CA GLU A 180 -13.06 -23.92 -1.47
C GLU A 180 -12.84 -22.46 -1.01
N ASN A 181 -12.35 -22.28 0.22
CA ASN A 181 -11.95 -20.98 0.79
C ASN A 181 -13.06 -19.91 1.02
N ARG A 182 -14.35 -20.27 1.01
CA ARG A 182 -15.42 -19.32 1.35
C ARG A 182 -15.34 -18.86 2.82
N THR A 183 -15.29 -17.54 3.02
CA THR A 183 -15.36 -16.93 4.35
C THR A 183 -16.82 -16.68 4.76
N PRO A 184 -17.14 -16.61 6.06
CA PRO A 184 -18.47 -16.21 6.52
C PRO A 184 -18.93 -14.87 5.93
N TYR A 185 -17.98 -13.94 5.73
CA TYR A 185 -18.20 -12.68 5.07
C TYR A 185 -18.72 -12.85 3.64
N PHE A 186 -18.00 -13.64 2.83
CA PHE A 186 -18.35 -13.85 1.42
C PHE A 186 -19.66 -14.62 1.27
N ASP A 187 -19.93 -15.60 2.13
CA ASP A 187 -21.22 -16.29 2.16
C ASP A 187 -22.38 -15.32 2.45
N ASN A 188 -22.21 -14.44 3.45
CA ASN A 188 -23.20 -13.43 3.79
C ASN A 188 -23.41 -12.42 2.64
N LEU A 189 -22.33 -12.00 1.99
CA LEU A 189 -22.35 -11.15 0.81
C LEU A 189 -23.14 -11.79 -0.34
N MET A 190 -22.85 -13.05 -0.68
CA MET A 190 -23.54 -13.75 -1.77
C MET A 190 -25.02 -14.04 -1.43
N ALA A 191 -25.34 -14.31 -0.16
CA ALA A 191 -26.73 -14.43 0.29
C ALA A 191 -27.50 -13.11 0.13
N TYR A 192 -26.85 -11.98 0.47
CA TYR A 192 -27.42 -10.65 0.25
C TYR A 192 -27.70 -10.41 -1.24
N VAL A 193 -26.70 -10.64 -2.09
CA VAL A 193 -26.81 -10.46 -3.55
C VAL A 193 -27.93 -11.33 -4.12
N ALA A 194 -28.03 -12.59 -3.71
CA ALA A 194 -29.09 -13.49 -4.17
C ALA A 194 -30.50 -13.03 -3.75
N THR A 195 -30.61 -12.32 -2.63
CA THR A 195 -31.89 -11.82 -2.10
C THR A 195 -32.29 -10.49 -2.73
N HIS A 196 -31.35 -9.56 -2.90
CA HIS A 196 -31.65 -8.16 -3.28
C HIS A 196 -31.33 -7.84 -4.74
N HIS A 197 -30.45 -8.61 -5.39
CA HIS A 197 -29.99 -8.37 -6.75
C HIS A 197 -30.11 -9.63 -7.62
N GLN A 198 -31.12 -10.47 -7.36
CA GLN A 198 -31.32 -11.75 -8.04
C GLN A 198 -31.31 -11.63 -9.57
N GLN A 199 -31.87 -10.55 -10.11
CA GLN A 199 -31.94 -10.30 -11.56
C GLN A 199 -30.56 -10.06 -12.21
N GLN A 200 -29.56 -9.66 -11.42
CA GLN A 200 -28.21 -9.39 -11.91
C GLN A 200 -27.29 -10.61 -11.83
N LEU A 201 -27.68 -11.67 -11.10
CA LEU A 201 -26.88 -12.88 -10.94
C LEU A 201 -26.45 -13.54 -12.26
N PRO A 202 -27.32 -13.68 -13.30
CA PRO A 202 -26.89 -14.29 -14.55
C PRO A 202 -25.77 -13.49 -15.23
N LYS A 203 -25.88 -12.15 -15.24
CA LYS A 203 -24.85 -11.26 -15.79
C LYS A 203 -23.55 -11.38 -14.99
N LEU A 204 -23.64 -11.36 -13.67
CA LEU A 204 -22.50 -11.48 -12.77
C LEU A 204 -21.78 -12.82 -12.93
N PHE A 205 -22.50 -13.94 -13.02
CA PHE A 205 -21.89 -15.26 -13.20
C PHE A 205 -21.28 -15.46 -14.58
N SER A 206 -21.89 -14.91 -15.64
CA SER A 206 -21.26 -14.89 -16.97
C SER A 206 -19.92 -14.16 -16.89
N LEU A 207 -19.91 -12.97 -16.28
CA LEU A 207 -18.69 -12.19 -16.11
C LEU A 207 -17.64 -12.94 -15.26
N TRP A 208 -18.07 -13.66 -14.22
CA TRP A 208 -17.21 -14.53 -13.42
C TRP A 208 -16.62 -15.68 -14.22
N GLN A 209 -17.33 -16.24 -15.20
CA GLN A 209 -16.79 -17.28 -16.07
C GLN A 209 -15.79 -16.71 -17.07
N ASP A 210 -16.08 -15.55 -17.64
CA ASP A 210 -15.32 -14.94 -18.74
C ASP A 210 -14.04 -14.22 -18.25
N SER A 211 -14.06 -13.69 -17.02
CA SER A 211 -12.91 -13.00 -16.45
C SER A 211 -11.83 -14.00 -16.01
N GLY A 212 -10.59 -13.81 -16.47
CA GLY A 212 -9.45 -14.58 -15.98
C GLY A 212 -9.16 -14.29 -14.50
N THR A 213 -8.34 -15.12 -13.86
CA THR A 213 -7.75 -14.78 -12.56
C THR A 213 -6.70 -13.70 -12.77
N TRP A 214 -6.70 -12.67 -11.93
CA TRP A 214 -5.66 -11.65 -11.93
C TRP A 214 -4.28 -12.30 -11.74
N VAL A 215 -3.28 -11.76 -12.44
CA VAL A 215 -1.92 -12.28 -12.43
C VAL A 215 -1.09 -11.40 -11.49
N GLU A 216 -0.38 -12.04 -10.57
CA GLU A 216 0.40 -11.34 -9.57
C GLU A 216 1.50 -10.47 -10.21
N GLY A 217 1.67 -9.26 -9.69
CA GLY A 217 2.61 -8.27 -10.23
C GLY A 217 1.99 -7.37 -11.30
N ASN A 218 0.81 -7.67 -11.84
CA ASN A 218 0.14 -6.73 -12.73
C ASN A 218 -0.24 -5.44 -12.00
N ARG A 219 -0.20 -4.31 -12.70
CA ARG A 219 -0.76 -3.08 -12.16
C ARG A 219 -2.28 -3.14 -12.25
N PHE A 220 -2.95 -2.68 -11.21
CA PHE A 220 -4.40 -2.57 -11.23
C PHE A 220 -4.80 -1.18 -11.69
N TYR A 221 -4.96 -1.08 -13.01
CA TYR A 221 -5.23 0.16 -13.71
C TYR A 221 -6.30 -0.06 -14.79
N PHE A 222 -7.33 0.78 -14.82
CA PHE A 222 -8.39 0.71 -15.84
C PHE A 222 -9.20 2.00 -15.93
N GLU A 223 -9.90 2.20 -17.04
CA GLU A 223 -10.79 3.35 -17.22
C GLU A 223 -12.19 3.10 -16.65
N ALA A 224 -12.78 4.11 -16.01
CA ALA A 224 -14.19 4.11 -15.66
C ALA A 224 -14.91 5.25 -16.38
N LYS A 225 -16.04 4.92 -17.01
CA LYS A 225 -16.94 5.88 -17.66
C LYS A 225 -18.20 5.97 -16.82
N TRP A 226 -18.51 7.17 -16.36
CA TRP A 226 -19.55 7.40 -15.37
C TRP A 226 -20.55 8.44 -15.85
N ARG A 227 -21.84 8.25 -15.53
CA ARG A 227 -22.90 9.22 -15.79
C ARG A 227 -23.45 9.76 -14.48
N ALA A 228 -23.19 11.03 -14.20
CA ALA A 228 -23.80 11.72 -13.05
C ALA A 228 -25.31 11.96 -13.29
N SER A 229 -26.07 12.20 -12.22
CA SER A 229 -27.53 12.41 -12.28
C SER A 229 -27.93 13.68 -13.01
N ASP A 230 -27.03 14.67 -13.08
CA ASP A 230 -27.21 15.88 -13.90
C ASP A 230 -26.99 15.62 -15.41
N GLY A 231 -26.62 14.40 -15.79
CA GLY A 231 -26.33 13.98 -17.16
C GLY A 231 -24.88 14.16 -17.59
N ALA A 232 -23.99 14.67 -16.73
CA ALA A 232 -22.58 14.80 -17.04
C ALA A 232 -21.92 13.45 -17.29
N MET A 233 -21.07 13.39 -18.32
CA MET A 233 -20.30 12.21 -18.69
C MET A 233 -18.88 12.37 -18.15
N LEU A 234 -18.56 11.60 -17.13
CA LEU A 234 -17.30 11.67 -16.40
C LEU A 234 -16.42 10.50 -16.80
N HIS A 235 -15.11 10.74 -16.83
CA HIS A 235 -14.11 9.75 -17.20
C HIS A 235 -13.01 9.73 -16.14
N PHE A 236 -12.64 8.53 -15.70
CA PHE A 236 -11.62 8.34 -14.68
C PHE A 236 -10.60 7.30 -15.10
N HIS A 237 -9.35 7.58 -14.77
CA HIS A 237 -8.25 6.64 -14.73
C HIS A 237 -8.15 6.12 -13.30
N ASN A 238 -8.50 4.84 -13.12
CA ASN A 238 -8.56 4.25 -11.80
C ASN A 238 -7.27 3.51 -11.52
N GLN A 239 -6.78 3.65 -10.30
CA GLN A 239 -5.54 3.03 -9.87
C GLN A 239 -5.73 2.49 -8.47
N MET A 240 -5.19 1.30 -8.22
CA MET A 240 -5.07 0.78 -6.86
C MET A 240 -3.60 0.73 -6.44
N THR A 241 -3.30 1.28 -5.26
CA THR A 241 -1.95 1.30 -4.65
C THR A 241 -2.02 0.91 -3.19
N SER A 242 -0.93 0.43 -2.61
CA SER A 242 -0.91 0.06 -1.19
C SER A 242 -0.86 1.30 -0.29
N TRP A 243 -1.69 1.32 0.75
CA TRP A 243 -1.62 2.29 1.84
C TRP A 243 -0.91 1.72 3.06
N SER A 244 -1.20 0.46 3.38
CA SER A 244 -0.61 -0.29 4.48
C SER A 244 -0.52 -1.76 4.08
N ASP A 245 0.66 -2.21 3.65
CA ASP A 245 0.92 -3.64 3.41
C ASP A 245 0.72 -4.44 4.70
N PHE A 246 1.06 -3.83 5.85
CA PHE A 246 0.88 -4.41 7.18
C PHE A 246 -0.57 -4.76 7.50
N ASP A 247 -1.50 -3.85 7.20
CA ASP A 247 -2.94 -4.06 7.48
C ASP A 247 -3.70 -4.66 6.29
N GLY A 248 -3.09 -4.71 5.10
CA GLY A 248 -3.79 -5.08 3.87
C GLY A 248 -4.77 -3.99 3.39
N VAL A 249 -4.39 -2.71 3.54
CA VAL A 249 -5.22 -1.57 3.09
C VAL A 249 -4.67 -1.01 1.80
N SER A 250 -5.52 -0.91 0.79
CA SER A 250 -5.22 -0.32 -0.51
C SER A 250 -5.99 0.99 -0.70
N ALA A 251 -5.35 1.96 -1.36
CA ALA A 251 -6.04 3.07 -1.96
C ALA A 251 -6.61 2.67 -3.31
N PHE A 252 -7.83 3.11 -3.60
CA PHE A 252 -8.48 3.01 -4.90
C PHE A 252 -8.84 4.42 -5.35
N ASP A 253 -7.95 4.99 -6.16
CA ASP A 253 -8.01 6.37 -6.62
C ASP A 253 -8.71 6.45 -7.97
N TRP A 254 -9.62 7.41 -8.11
CA TRP A 254 -10.33 7.71 -9.36
C TRP A 254 -9.84 9.06 -9.87
N HIS A 255 -8.72 9.05 -10.60
CA HIS A 255 -8.15 10.28 -11.15
C HIS A 255 -8.95 10.74 -12.38
N PRO A 256 -9.41 12.00 -12.46
CA PRO A 256 -10.11 12.50 -13.64
C PRO A 256 -9.26 12.35 -14.91
N ALA A 257 -9.85 11.73 -15.94
CA ALA A 257 -9.21 11.43 -17.22
C ALA A 257 -9.43 12.52 -18.29
N ASN A 258 -10.09 13.63 -17.92
CA ASN A 258 -10.23 14.79 -18.78
C ASN A 258 -10.56 16.06 -17.99
N ALA A 259 -10.41 17.21 -18.67
CA ALA A 259 -10.68 18.52 -18.10
C ALA A 259 -12.14 18.71 -17.67
N ALA A 260 -13.11 18.19 -18.43
CA ALA A 260 -14.53 18.33 -18.10
C ALA A 260 -14.89 17.61 -16.78
N THR A 261 -14.24 16.47 -16.50
CA THR A 261 -14.42 15.75 -15.24
C THR A 261 -13.80 16.52 -14.07
N TRP A 262 -12.67 17.18 -14.29
CA TRP A 262 -12.08 18.10 -13.31
C TRP A 262 -13.00 19.28 -13.01
N ASP A 263 -13.47 19.97 -14.05
CA ASP A 263 -14.37 21.12 -13.92
C ASP A 263 -15.62 20.73 -13.11
N TRP A 264 -16.21 19.55 -13.41
CA TRP A 264 -17.36 19.03 -12.67
C TRP A 264 -17.06 18.81 -11.18
N LEU A 265 -15.93 18.18 -10.83
CA LEU A 265 -15.56 17.95 -9.42
C LEU A 265 -15.29 19.25 -8.67
N ASP A 266 -14.65 20.23 -9.30
CA ASP A 266 -14.37 21.52 -8.69
C ASP A 266 -15.68 22.30 -8.42
N GLU A 267 -16.64 22.27 -9.35
CA GLU A 267 -17.98 22.82 -9.14
C GLU A 267 -18.68 22.18 -7.93
N ARG A 268 -18.62 20.85 -7.78
CA ARG A 268 -19.19 20.14 -6.62
C ARG A 268 -18.49 20.51 -5.32
N ARG A 269 -17.16 20.58 -5.33
CA ARG A 269 -16.37 21.01 -4.16
C ARG A 269 -16.76 22.42 -3.72
N GLU A 270 -16.90 23.36 -4.65
CA GLU A 270 -17.35 24.72 -4.34
C GLU A 270 -18.76 24.75 -3.76
N GLN A 271 -19.68 24.00 -4.36
CA GLN A 271 -21.06 23.89 -3.85
C GLN A 271 -21.08 23.39 -2.41
N ARG A 272 -20.30 22.34 -2.09
CA ARG A 272 -20.18 21.81 -0.72
C ARG A 272 -19.62 22.84 0.25
N LEU A 273 -18.55 23.54 -0.13
CA LEU A 273 -17.94 24.57 0.73
C LEU A 273 -18.91 25.72 1.05
N ARG A 274 -19.85 26.04 0.16
CA ARG A 274 -20.89 27.06 0.40
C ARG A 274 -21.96 26.62 1.40
N HIS A 275 -22.26 25.33 1.49
CA HIS A 275 -23.39 24.83 2.28
C HIS A 275 -23.06 24.47 3.74
N GLN A 276 -21.81 24.72 4.20
CA GLN A 276 -21.24 24.27 5.49
C GLN A 276 -21.39 22.75 5.70
N PRO A 277 -20.29 21.99 5.73
CA PRO A 277 -20.41 20.54 5.89
C PRO A 277 -21.03 20.21 7.26
N ALA A 278 -22.07 19.38 7.28
CA ALA A 278 -22.24 18.49 8.41
C ALA A 278 -20.93 17.67 8.52
N ALA A 279 -20.41 17.48 9.72
CA ALA A 279 -19.25 16.60 9.89
C ALA A 279 -19.60 15.25 9.26
N GLU A 280 -18.85 14.85 8.22
CA GLU A 280 -19.07 13.55 7.60
C GLU A 280 -18.85 12.50 8.68
N ALA A 281 -19.88 11.70 8.93
CA ALA A 281 -19.74 10.58 9.86
C ALA A 281 -18.81 9.57 9.18
N HIS A 282 -17.74 9.14 9.82
CA HIS A 282 -16.97 8.00 9.31
C HIS A 282 -17.26 6.77 10.15
N LEU A 283 -16.71 5.62 9.74
CA LEU A 283 -16.69 4.45 10.62
C LEU A 283 -16.09 4.87 11.98
N ASP A 284 -16.86 4.70 13.07
CA ASP A 284 -16.37 5.01 14.41
C ASP A 284 -15.32 3.97 14.82
N VAL A 285 -14.07 4.30 14.51
CA VAL A 285 -12.90 3.49 14.85
C VAL A 285 -12.40 3.74 16.28
N SER A 286 -13.08 4.58 17.06
CA SER A 286 -12.64 4.91 18.43
C SER A 286 -13.06 3.86 19.47
N SER A 287 -14.03 3.00 19.14
CA SER A 287 -14.61 2.03 20.06
C SER A 287 -14.38 0.59 19.60
N ALA A 288 -13.41 -0.08 20.22
CA ALA A 288 -13.13 -1.50 19.98
C ALA A 288 -14.38 -2.40 20.12
N ARG A 289 -15.30 -2.03 21.02
CA ARG A 289 -16.53 -2.81 21.25
C ARG A 289 -17.56 -2.60 20.15
N ALA A 290 -17.71 -1.37 19.67
CA ALA A 290 -18.58 -1.07 18.54
C ALA A 290 -18.04 -1.76 17.28
N LEU A 291 -16.72 -1.69 17.04
CA LEU A 291 -16.07 -2.38 15.93
C LEU A 291 -16.21 -3.90 16.03
N LEU A 292 -16.03 -4.50 17.21
CA LEU A 292 -16.21 -5.95 17.39
C LEU A 292 -17.63 -6.39 17.08
N ARG A 293 -18.63 -5.62 17.54
CA ARG A 293 -20.04 -5.88 17.23
C ARG A 293 -20.32 -5.72 15.74
N PHE A 294 -19.85 -4.62 15.14
CA PHE A 294 -20.01 -4.33 13.73
C PHE A 294 -19.41 -5.44 12.87
N ALA A 295 -18.17 -5.85 13.16
CA ALA A 295 -17.49 -6.95 12.47
C ALA A 295 -18.24 -8.28 12.61
N ARG A 296 -18.81 -8.58 13.78
CA ARG A 296 -19.65 -9.78 13.93
C ARG A 296 -20.90 -9.70 13.04
N GLU A 297 -21.59 -8.56 13.05
CA GLU A 297 -22.82 -8.34 12.29
C GLU A 297 -22.57 -8.33 10.78
N ARG A 298 -21.45 -7.75 10.31
CA ARG A 298 -21.05 -7.79 8.89
C ARG A 298 -20.84 -9.21 8.37
N ASN A 299 -20.36 -10.10 9.24
CA ASN A 299 -20.14 -11.52 8.92
C ASN A 299 -21.42 -12.36 9.05
N GLY A 300 -22.58 -11.76 9.31
CA GLY A 300 -23.84 -12.48 9.51
C GLY A 300 -23.85 -13.38 10.75
N LEU A 301 -22.92 -13.19 11.69
CA LEU A 301 -22.76 -14.10 12.82
C LEU A 301 -23.64 -13.68 14.00
N SER A 302 -24.40 -14.63 14.54
CA SER A 302 -25.01 -14.45 15.86
C SER A 302 -23.94 -14.52 16.97
N ARG A 303 -24.21 -13.94 18.15
CA ARG A 303 -23.33 -14.08 19.33
C ARG A 303 -23.09 -15.54 19.71
N ARG A 304 -24.10 -16.40 19.54
CA ARG A 304 -23.99 -17.84 19.76
C ARG A 304 -23.01 -18.46 18.80
N LYS A 305 -23.15 -18.18 17.50
CA LYS A 305 -22.27 -18.74 16.47
C LYS A 305 -20.83 -18.26 16.65
N LEU A 306 -20.62 -16.98 16.95
CA LEU A 306 -19.27 -16.47 17.25
C LEU A 306 -18.68 -17.16 18.48
N GLY A 307 -19.46 -17.30 19.56
CA GLY A 307 -19.02 -18.04 20.74
C GLY A 307 -18.58 -19.47 20.42
N GLU A 308 -19.38 -20.21 19.65
CA GLU A 308 -19.03 -21.56 19.20
C GLU A 308 -17.70 -21.59 18.41
N LEU A 309 -17.51 -20.65 17.47
CA LEU A 309 -16.30 -20.59 16.64
C LEU A 309 -15.06 -20.15 17.42
N SER A 310 -15.21 -19.29 18.43
CA SER A 310 -14.10 -18.75 19.21
C SER A 310 -13.84 -19.52 20.51
N GLY A 311 -14.60 -20.58 20.81
CA GLY A 311 -14.53 -21.30 22.08
C GLY A 311 -15.04 -20.50 23.30
N LEU A 312 -15.90 -19.50 23.09
CA LEU A 312 -16.48 -18.63 24.13
C LEU A 312 -17.99 -18.89 24.27
N SER A 313 -18.59 -18.50 25.40
CA SER A 313 -20.05 -18.54 25.52
C SER A 313 -20.72 -17.34 24.84
N ALA A 314 -21.94 -17.50 24.35
CA ALA A 314 -22.73 -16.39 23.79
C ALA A 314 -22.92 -15.23 24.79
N SER A 315 -23.04 -15.56 26.08
CA SER A 315 -23.15 -14.56 27.17
C SER A 315 -21.83 -13.83 27.41
N PHE A 316 -20.69 -14.50 27.22
CA PHE A 316 -19.38 -13.87 27.27
C PHE A 316 -19.21 -12.87 26.11
N VAL A 317 -19.55 -13.28 24.88
CA VAL A 317 -19.53 -12.38 23.70
C VAL A 317 -20.41 -11.15 23.94
N TYR A 318 -21.64 -11.33 24.43
CA TYR A 318 -22.51 -10.21 24.79
C TYR A 318 -21.90 -9.29 25.86
N ALA A 319 -21.33 -9.85 26.93
CA ALA A 319 -20.73 -9.07 28.00
C ALA A 319 -19.55 -8.22 27.50
N MET A 320 -18.79 -8.74 26.53
CA MET A 320 -17.71 -8.01 25.86
C MET A 320 -18.27 -6.87 24.99
N GLU A 321 -19.21 -7.13 24.09
CA GLU A 321 -19.81 -6.08 23.25
C GLU A 321 -20.48 -4.97 24.08
N ALA A 322 -21.12 -5.33 25.19
CA ALA A 322 -21.86 -4.40 26.04
C ALA A 322 -21.00 -3.68 27.09
N GLY A 323 -19.67 -3.85 27.07
CA GLY A 323 -18.79 -3.17 28.03
C GLY A 323 -18.77 -3.75 29.45
N LYS A 324 -19.39 -4.91 29.66
CA LYS A 324 -19.51 -5.55 30.98
C LYS A 324 -18.30 -6.40 31.37
N ARG A 325 -17.35 -6.58 30.45
CA ARG A 325 -16.07 -7.27 30.69
C ARG A 325 -14.90 -6.48 30.11
N PRO A 326 -13.72 -6.52 30.76
CA PRO A 326 -12.51 -5.91 30.19
C PRO A 326 -12.12 -6.62 28.90
N LEU A 327 -11.55 -5.86 27.97
CA LEU A 327 -10.98 -6.42 26.74
C LEU A 327 -9.63 -7.07 27.05
N VAL A 328 -9.40 -8.26 26.50
CA VAL A 328 -8.15 -9.01 26.63
C VAL A 328 -7.66 -9.32 25.23
N ARG A 329 -6.38 -9.04 24.94
CA ARG A 329 -5.80 -9.14 23.59
C ARG A 329 -6.01 -10.52 22.98
N GLU A 330 -5.68 -11.58 23.71
CA GLU A 330 -5.79 -12.97 23.24
C GLU A 330 -7.23 -13.34 22.91
N THR A 331 -8.19 -12.79 23.66
CA THR A 331 -9.61 -13.01 23.40
C THR A 331 -10.07 -12.27 22.15
N ILE A 332 -9.62 -11.02 21.94
CA ILE A 332 -9.89 -10.28 20.70
C ILE A 332 -9.32 -11.04 19.51
N VAL A 333 -8.04 -11.42 19.56
CA VAL A 333 -7.37 -12.17 18.48
C VAL A 333 -8.08 -13.50 18.19
N ALA A 334 -8.53 -14.22 19.22
CA ALA A 334 -9.32 -15.44 19.03
C ALA A 334 -10.66 -15.16 18.33
N MET A 335 -11.35 -14.07 18.68
CA MET A 335 -12.60 -13.67 18.03
C MET A 335 -12.38 -13.19 16.60
N THR A 336 -11.34 -12.40 16.32
CA THR A 336 -11.04 -11.91 14.95
C THR A 336 -10.68 -13.06 14.01
N ARG A 337 -9.86 -14.02 14.48
CA ARG A 337 -9.56 -15.27 13.75
C ARG A 337 -10.79 -16.12 13.52
N ALA A 338 -11.64 -16.29 14.55
CA ALA A 338 -12.90 -17.04 14.44
C ALA A 338 -13.88 -16.43 13.43
N MET A 339 -13.88 -15.10 13.27
CA MET A 339 -14.66 -14.39 12.25
C MET A 339 -13.97 -14.36 10.88
N LYS A 340 -12.69 -14.76 10.79
CA LYS A 340 -11.83 -14.60 9.61
C LYS A 340 -11.79 -13.15 9.09
N LEU A 341 -11.65 -12.19 10.00
CA LEU A 341 -11.55 -10.77 9.62
C LEU A 341 -10.27 -10.51 8.81
N ASP A 342 -10.35 -9.57 7.88
CA ASP A 342 -9.17 -8.91 7.32
C ASP A 342 -8.42 -8.13 8.42
N MET A 343 -7.12 -7.89 8.20
CA MET A 343 -6.31 -7.25 9.23
C MET A 343 -6.57 -5.75 9.39
N ALA A 344 -7.16 -5.07 8.41
CA ALA A 344 -7.54 -3.66 8.59
C ALA A 344 -8.58 -3.53 9.71
N PHE A 345 -9.62 -4.37 9.70
CA PHE A 345 -10.60 -4.39 10.79
C PHE A 345 -10.08 -5.00 12.08
N ALA A 346 -9.33 -6.11 12.01
CA ALA A 346 -8.78 -6.74 13.21
C ALA A 346 -7.86 -5.76 13.96
N ASN A 347 -6.98 -5.07 13.24
CA ASN A 347 -6.08 -4.10 13.84
C ASN A 347 -6.79 -2.81 14.24
N ALA A 348 -7.86 -2.38 13.55
CA ALA A 348 -8.69 -1.28 14.06
C ALA A 348 -9.30 -1.60 15.44
N ILE A 349 -9.74 -2.85 15.67
CA ILE A 349 -10.24 -3.30 16.98
C ILE A 349 -9.10 -3.31 18.01
N LEU A 350 -7.91 -3.80 17.65
CA LEU A 350 -6.73 -3.84 18.54
C LEU A 350 -6.25 -2.44 18.91
N ASP A 351 -6.12 -1.54 17.93
CA ASP A 351 -5.74 -0.14 18.11
C ASP A 351 -6.71 0.56 19.07
N ALA A 352 -8.01 0.42 18.83
CA ALA A 352 -9.05 1.02 19.68
C ALA A 352 -9.10 0.40 21.10
N ALA A 353 -8.53 -0.79 21.28
CA ALA A 353 -8.39 -1.45 22.58
C ALA A 353 -7.03 -1.17 23.25
N GLY A 354 -6.11 -0.47 22.57
CA GLY A 354 -4.76 -0.17 23.07
C GLY A 354 -3.80 -1.36 23.04
N PHE A 355 -3.98 -2.30 22.10
CA PHE A 355 -3.12 -3.48 21.95
C PHE A 355 -2.26 -3.41 20.68
N ASP A 356 -1.13 -4.12 20.70
CA ASP A 356 -0.25 -4.23 19.53
C ASP A 356 -0.97 -4.93 18.36
N PRO A 357 -0.77 -4.47 17.12
CA PRO A 357 -1.44 -5.01 15.94
C PRO A 357 -0.84 -6.36 15.49
N GLU A 358 -1.53 -7.06 14.60
CA GLU A 358 -1.13 -8.34 13.99
C GLU A 358 -0.86 -8.15 12.48
N PRO A 359 0.16 -8.82 11.90
CA PRO A 359 0.45 -8.70 10.47
C PRO A 359 -0.67 -9.33 9.62
N SER A 360 -0.94 -8.72 8.47
CA SER A 360 -1.84 -9.27 7.44
C SER A 360 -1.32 -10.53 6.79
N ASP A 361 -2.25 -11.26 6.16
CA ASP A 361 -1.93 -12.35 5.26
C ASP A 361 -1.08 -11.85 4.09
N LEU A 362 -1.36 -10.65 3.57
CA LEU A 362 -0.52 -9.96 2.58
C LEU A 362 0.89 -9.76 3.12
N THR A 363 1.05 -9.35 4.37
CA THR A 363 2.37 -9.21 4.99
C THR A 363 3.08 -10.54 5.11
N ALA A 364 2.42 -11.57 5.63
CA ALA A 364 3.02 -12.91 5.70
C ALA A 364 3.45 -13.40 4.31
N TYR A 365 2.62 -13.16 3.30
CA TYR A 365 2.89 -13.49 1.91
C TYR A 365 4.09 -12.72 1.32
N ILE A 366 4.11 -11.38 1.46
CA ILE A 366 5.22 -10.50 1.03
C ILE A 366 6.53 -10.94 1.69
N LEU A 367 6.48 -11.48 2.90
CA LEU A 367 7.67 -11.93 3.62
C LEU A 367 8.08 -13.37 3.29
N GLY A 368 7.35 -14.05 2.41
CA GLY A 368 7.54 -15.45 2.09
C GLY A 368 7.39 -16.35 3.33
N HIS A 369 6.56 -15.95 4.29
CA HIS A 369 6.16 -16.81 5.41
C HIS A 369 5.11 -17.82 4.91
N ASP A 370 5.01 -18.96 5.61
CA ASP A 370 3.91 -19.88 5.35
C ASP A 370 2.61 -19.15 5.71
N VAL A 371 1.90 -18.72 4.68
CA VAL A 371 0.53 -18.24 4.83
C VAL A 371 -0.34 -19.41 5.30
N ALA A 372 -1.33 -19.11 6.14
CA ALA A 372 -2.25 -20.15 6.61
C ALA A 372 -2.87 -20.88 5.39
N PRO A 373 -3.18 -22.19 5.48
CA PRO A 373 -3.75 -22.93 4.35
C PRO A 373 -5.07 -22.33 3.83
N ASP A 374 -5.78 -21.59 4.68
CA ASP A 374 -7.00 -20.86 4.35
C ASP A 374 -6.76 -19.37 4.06
N SER A 375 -5.49 -18.97 3.92
CA SER A 375 -5.10 -17.61 3.53
C SER A 375 -5.45 -17.34 2.07
N ARG A 376 -5.78 -16.07 1.82
CA ARG A 376 -6.21 -15.55 0.51
C ARG A 376 -5.08 -15.55 -0.52
N PHE A 377 -3.83 -15.71 -0.09
CA PHE A 377 -2.65 -15.80 -0.95
C PHE A 377 -2.06 -17.22 -1.02
N ALA A 378 -2.73 -18.22 -0.44
CA ALA A 378 -2.31 -19.61 -0.53
C ALA A 378 -2.60 -20.15 -1.95
N GLY A 379 -1.54 -20.45 -2.71
CA GLY A 379 -1.65 -21.36 -3.88
C GLY A 379 -1.48 -20.79 -5.29
N ASN A 380 -0.77 -19.68 -5.51
CA ASN A 380 -0.47 -19.25 -6.90
C ASN A 380 0.96 -18.69 -7.14
N PRO A 381 2.03 -19.42 -6.77
CA PRO A 381 3.40 -18.96 -7.02
C PRO A 381 3.81 -18.95 -8.51
N ASP A 382 3.07 -19.66 -9.38
CA ASP A 382 3.50 -19.97 -10.75
C ASP A 382 3.05 -18.94 -11.81
N LYS A 383 2.30 -17.90 -11.44
CA LYS A 383 1.81 -16.86 -12.36
C LYS A 383 2.15 -15.45 -11.88
N ARG A 384 3.45 -15.17 -11.83
CA ARG A 384 3.99 -13.83 -11.52
C ARG A 384 4.45 -13.13 -12.79
N VAL A 385 4.12 -11.86 -12.92
CA VAL A 385 4.72 -10.98 -13.93
C VAL A 385 6.01 -10.43 -13.37
N ILE A 386 7.11 -10.78 -14.03
CA ILE A 386 8.40 -10.11 -13.82
C ILE A 386 8.45 -8.97 -14.83
N TRP A 387 8.52 -7.75 -14.33
CA TRP A 387 8.62 -6.57 -15.16
C TRP A 387 10.08 -6.29 -15.44
N ASP A 388 10.48 -6.34 -16.70
CA ASP A 388 11.76 -5.75 -17.11
C ASP A 388 11.55 -4.28 -17.54
N PRO A 389 12.60 -3.44 -17.54
CA PRO A 389 12.48 -2.02 -17.88
C PRO A 389 11.86 -1.73 -19.26
N ALA A 390 12.03 -2.60 -20.26
CA ALA A 390 11.44 -2.38 -21.58
C ALA A 390 9.92 -2.59 -21.54
N THR A 391 9.47 -3.67 -20.89
CA THR A 391 8.03 -3.91 -20.69
C THR A 391 7.37 -2.80 -19.87
N ILE A 392 8.06 -2.28 -18.85
CA ILE A 392 7.60 -1.09 -18.09
C ILE A 392 7.49 0.14 -19.01
N ALA A 393 8.48 0.38 -19.84
CA ALA A 393 8.49 1.52 -20.76
C ALA A 393 7.33 1.46 -21.76
N ASP A 394 7.06 0.27 -22.32
CA ASP A 394 5.93 0.03 -23.23
C ASP A 394 4.59 0.28 -22.54
N GLU A 395 4.43 -0.18 -21.30
CA GLU A 395 3.23 0.04 -20.48
C GLU A 395 2.97 1.55 -20.25
N ILE A 396 3.96 2.28 -19.73
CA ILE A 396 3.77 3.71 -19.38
C ILE A 396 3.72 4.63 -20.60
N ALA A 397 4.11 4.16 -21.78
CA ALA A 397 4.05 4.94 -23.02
C ALA A 397 2.60 5.31 -23.38
N GLY A 398 1.62 4.49 -22.98
CA GLY A 398 0.19 4.75 -23.19
C GLY A 398 -0.45 5.68 -22.17
N TYR A 399 0.24 6.07 -21.10
CA TYR A 399 -0.37 6.83 -20.01
C TYR A 399 -0.58 8.31 -20.42
N ALA A 400 -1.76 8.84 -20.11
CA ALA A 400 -2.15 10.22 -20.43
C ALA A 400 -1.55 11.27 -19.46
N TRP A 401 -0.75 10.84 -18.48
CA TRP A 401 -0.08 11.71 -17.52
C TRP A 401 1.42 11.39 -17.46
N PRO A 402 2.26 12.35 -17.03
CA PRO A 402 3.69 12.12 -16.85
C PRO A 402 3.99 11.02 -15.82
N THR A 403 4.78 10.03 -16.23
CA THR A 403 5.21 8.91 -15.38
C THR A 403 6.71 8.64 -15.51
N LEU A 404 7.37 8.53 -14.36
CA LEU A 404 8.78 8.16 -14.22
C LEU A 404 8.87 6.93 -13.31
N VAL A 405 9.64 5.91 -13.69
CA VAL A 405 9.88 4.71 -12.88
C VAL A 405 11.35 4.66 -12.50
N VAL A 406 11.61 4.41 -11.22
CA VAL A 406 12.96 4.31 -10.65
C VAL A 406 13.22 2.97 -9.98
N ASN A 407 14.48 2.54 -9.90
CA ASN A 407 14.89 1.34 -9.15
C ASN A 407 15.22 1.64 -7.67
N GLU A 408 15.74 0.65 -6.94
CA GLU A 408 16.11 0.77 -5.52
C GLU A 408 17.24 1.78 -5.25
N ARG A 409 18.03 2.10 -6.28
CA ARG A 409 19.06 3.15 -6.24
C ARG A 409 18.51 4.54 -6.59
N CYS A 410 17.20 4.65 -6.79
CA CYS A 410 16.52 5.84 -7.31
C CYS A 410 17.02 6.23 -8.72
N GLU A 411 17.48 5.29 -9.53
CA GLU A 411 17.83 5.56 -10.94
C GLU A 411 16.59 5.45 -11.81
N ALA A 412 16.38 6.42 -12.70
CA ALA A 412 15.37 6.33 -13.74
C ALA A 412 15.63 5.11 -14.64
N ILE A 413 14.66 4.19 -14.72
CA ILE A 413 14.70 3.00 -15.57
C ILE A 413 13.70 3.05 -16.73
N ALA A 414 12.60 3.78 -16.58
CA ALA A 414 11.63 4.05 -17.63
C ALA A 414 11.01 5.43 -17.42
N ILE A 415 10.72 6.14 -18.51
CA ILE A 415 10.10 7.46 -18.48
C ILE A 415 9.24 7.64 -19.73
N ASN A 416 8.01 8.11 -19.58
CA ASN A 416 7.17 8.38 -20.76
C ASN A 416 7.44 9.77 -21.35
N GLY A 417 6.94 10.03 -22.56
CA GLY A 417 7.22 11.28 -23.29
C GLY A 417 6.76 12.54 -22.55
N LEU A 418 5.67 12.45 -21.77
CA LEU A 418 5.18 13.54 -20.94
C LEU A 418 6.17 13.85 -19.81
N ALA A 419 6.64 12.83 -19.08
CA ALA A 419 7.62 13.00 -18.00
C ALA A 419 8.98 13.44 -18.52
N SER A 420 9.43 12.93 -19.67
CA SER A 420 10.69 13.36 -20.30
C SER A 420 10.77 14.88 -20.47
N ARG A 421 9.67 15.51 -20.92
CA ARG A 421 9.56 16.97 -21.07
C ARG A 421 9.57 17.74 -19.75
N LEU A 422 8.99 17.16 -18.68
CA LEU A 422 8.95 17.78 -17.35
C LEU A 422 10.29 17.66 -16.63
N PHE A 423 10.87 16.46 -16.60
CA PHE A 423 12.15 16.17 -15.95
C PHE A 423 13.37 16.59 -16.78
N LEU A 424 13.17 17.07 -18.02
CA LEU A 424 14.24 17.50 -18.93
C LEU A 424 15.27 16.39 -19.17
N MET A 425 14.80 15.16 -19.28
CA MET A 425 15.61 13.96 -19.40
C MET A 425 15.18 13.15 -20.61
N ASP A 426 16.15 12.83 -21.46
CA ASP A 426 16.04 11.78 -22.47
C ASP A 426 16.84 10.57 -21.98
N LEU A 427 16.13 9.50 -21.61
CA LEU A 427 16.73 8.31 -21.02
C LEU A 427 17.63 7.56 -22.01
N GLU A 428 17.35 7.65 -23.31
CA GLU A 428 18.16 6.99 -24.35
C GLU A 428 19.53 7.67 -24.50
N SER A 429 19.58 8.99 -24.30
CA SER A 429 20.79 9.79 -24.41
C SER A 429 21.72 9.74 -23.19
N VAL A 430 21.20 9.34 -22.03
CA VAL A 430 21.95 9.36 -20.76
C VAL A 430 22.26 7.92 -20.35
N PRO A 431 23.53 7.51 -20.15
CA PRO A 431 23.84 6.15 -19.71
C PRO A 431 23.41 5.90 -18.24
N PRO A 432 23.20 4.64 -17.82
CA PRO A 432 23.00 4.28 -16.42
C PRO A 432 24.09 4.84 -15.50
N GLY A 433 23.71 5.18 -14.27
CA GLY A 433 24.61 5.75 -13.27
C GLY A 433 24.12 7.08 -12.69
N PRO A 434 25.02 7.87 -12.05
CA PRO A 434 24.67 9.07 -11.32
C PRO A 434 23.81 10.10 -12.05
N ALA A 435 23.95 10.22 -13.38
CA ALA A 435 23.17 11.15 -14.18
C ALA A 435 21.69 10.77 -14.31
N ARG A 436 21.34 9.49 -14.18
CA ARG A 436 19.95 8.99 -14.13
C ARG A 436 19.35 9.01 -12.74
N ASN A 437 20.15 9.30 -11.72
CA ASN A 437 19.66 9.30 -10.36
C ASN A 437 18.64 10.42 -10.15
N LEU A 438 17.55 10.09 -9.47
CA LEU A 438 16.48 11.01 -9.14
C LEU A 438 16.98 12.24 -8.39
N PHE A 439 18.00 12.10 -7.52
CA PHE A 439 18.64 13.24 -6.87
C PHE A 439 19.27 14.20 -7.87
N SER A 440 20.02 13.67 -8.83
CA SER A 440 20.63 14.45 -9.90
C SER A 440 19.58 15.16 -10.75
N LEU A 441 18.45 14.48 -11.05
CA LEU A 441 17.35 15.04 -11.81
C LEU A 441 16.70 16.23 -11.11
N VAL A 442 16.24 16.02 -9.88
CA VAL A 442 15.46 17.05 -9.16
C VAL A 442 16.34 18.21 -8.67
N THR A 443 17.66 18.07 -8.67
CA THR A 443 18.59 19.16 -8.36
C THR A 443 19.12 19.89 -9.58
N ASP A 444 18.79 19.48 -10.81
CA ASP A 444 19.22 20.19 -12.02
C ASP A 444 18.70 21.63 -11.99
N ALA A 445 19.58 22.62 -12.19
CA ALA A 445 19.22 24.03 -12.08
C ALA A 445 18.05 24.43 -13.01
N ARG A 446 17.87 23.76 -14.17
CA ARG A 446 16.72 23.99 -15.05
C ARG A 446 15.43 23.43 -14.46
N PHE A 447 15.49 22.26 -13.82
CA PHE A 447 14.36 21.67 -13.11
C PHE A 447 13.97 22.52 -11.88
N VAL A 448 14.96 22.91 -11.07
CA VAL A 448 14.78 23.76 -9.89
C VAL A 448 14.09 25.07 -10.27
N ARG A 449 14.56 25.76 -11.33
CA ARG A 449 13.96 27.02 -11.79
C ARG A 449 12.53 26.89 -12.30
N ARG A 450 12.17 25.72 -12.86
CA ARG A 450 10.82 25.46 -13.37
C ARG A 450 9.85 24.94 -12.32
N THR A 451 10.32 24.60 -11.12
CA THR A 451 9.48 23.96 -10.10
C THR A 451 9.13 24.98 -9.02
N ALA A 452 7.91 25.53 -9.08
CA ALA A 452 7.47 26.61 -8.19
C ALA A 452 7.49 26.18 -6.72
N ASN A 453 7.16 24.92 -6.42
CA ASN A 453 7.12 24.38 -5.07
C ASN A 453 8.25 23.36 -4.80
N TRP A 454 9.45 23.61 -5.35
CA TRP A 454 10.58 22.67 -5.31
C TRP A 454 10.91 22.11 -3.91
N ASP A 455 10.82 22.92 -2.86
CA ASP A 455 11.09 22.47 -1.48
C ASP A 455 10.11 21.37 -1.02
N VAL A 456 8.87 21.39 -1.51
CA VAL A 456 7.89 20.31 -1.27
C VAL A 456 8.30 19.05 -2.04
N VAL A 457 8.75 19.19 -3.28
CA VAL A 457 9.14 18.08 -4.15
C VAL A 457 10.34 17.34 -3.58
N ILE A 458 11.44 18.06 -3.31
CA ILE A 458 12.68 17.48 -2.80
C ILE A 458 12.48 16.76 -1.45
N ALA A 459 11.62 17.32 -0.59
CA ALA A 459 11.32 16.76 0.72
C ALA A 459 10.35 15.56 0.68
N ASN A 460 9.84 15.18 -0.49
CA ASN A 460 9.00 13.98 -0.67
C ASN A 460 9.67 12.91 -1.53
N VAL A 461 10.43 13.33 -2.55
CA VAL A 461 10.99 12.44 -3.57
C VAL A 461 12.24 11.71 -3.08
N LEU A 462 13.01 12.32 -2.17
CA LEU A 462 14.27 11.75 -1.72
C LEU A 462 14.17 11.23 -0.30
N PRO A 463 14.59 9.98 -0.05
CA PRO A 463 14.54 9.43 1.28
C PRO A 463 15.57 10.12 2.18
N GLY A 464 15.17 10.42 3.42
CA GLY A 464 16.01 11.13 4.39
C GLY A 464 17.29 10.37 4.79
N ASN A 465 17.41 9.09 4.45
CA ASN A 465 18.66 8.34 4.61
C ASN A 465 19.78 8.86 3.69
N LEU A 466 19.44 9.54 2.58
CA LEU A 466 20.42 10.22 1.73
C LEU A 466 21.14 11.37 2.45
N GLU A 467 20.56 11.91 3.52
CA GLU A 467 21.14 12.97 4.34
C GLU A 467 22.56 12.63 4.83
N ALA A 468 22.81 11.36 5.13
CA ALA A 468 24.10 10.91 5.61
C ALA A 468 25.22 10.97 4.57
N TYR A 469 24.89 10.89 3.28
CA TYR A 469 25.85 10.94 2.17
C TYR A 469 26.10 12.37 1.69
N MET A 470 25.28 13.34 2.12
CA MET A 470 25.43 14.75 1.75
C MET A 470 26.33 15.55 2.69
N ALA A 471 26.80 14.91 3.76
CA ALA A 471 27.71 15.53 4.72
C ALA A 471 29.07 15.91 4.06
N PRO A 472 29.89 16.77 4.69
CA PRO A 472 31.20 17.13 4.15
C PRO A 472 32.11 15.90 3.98
N PRO A 473 33.02 15.91 3.00
CA PRO A 473 34.04 14.87 2.85
C PRO A 473 34.80 14.64 4.18
N GLY A 474 34.90 13.39 4.64
CA GLY A 474 35.52 13.03 5.93
C GLY A 474 34.55 12.71 7.06
N SER A 475 33.25 12.83 6.84
CA SER A 475 32.21 12.26 7.69
C SER A 475 32.29 10.73 7.68
N ALA A 476 32.08 10.05 8.80
CA ALA A 476 32.10 8.58 8.84
C ALA A 476 31.06 8.01 7.85
N ALA A 477 31.51 7.23 6.87
CA ALA A 477 30.64 6.59 5.89
C ALA A 477 29.62 5.69 6.61
N ARG A 478 28.34 5.78 6.25
CA ARG A 478 27.37 4.79 6.72
C ARG A 478 27.66 3.44 6.03
N PRO A 479 27.70 2.34 6.77
CA PRO A 479 27.82 1.01 6.17
C PRO A 479 26.57 0.71 5.33
N GLY A 480 26.76 0.19 4.11
CA GLY A 480 25.68 -0.23 3.21
C GLY A 480 26.18 -0.64 1.83
N LYS A 481 25.48 -1.58 1.18
CA LYS A 481 25.87 -2.16 -0.14
C LYS A 481 25.98 -1.10 -1.26
N ASP A 482 25.21 -0.01 -1.17
CA ASP A 482 25.17 1.06 -2.18
C ASP A 482 25.81 2.38 -1.73
N ALA A 483 26.55 2.39 -0.62
CA ALA A 483 27.13 3.62 -0.04
C ALA A 483 28.06 4.36 -1.02
N ALA A 484 28.92 3.63 -1.74
CA ALA A 484 29.82 4.21 -2.73
C ALA A 484 29.07 4.84 -3.91
N TYR A 485 27.97 4.21 -4.33
CA TYR A 485 27.15 4.72 -5.43
C TYR A 485 26.47 6.05 -5.06
N PHE A 486 25.89 6.15 -3.86
CA PHE A 486 25.27 7.41 -3.43
C PHE A 486 26.28 8.54 -3.19
N GLU A 487 27.50 8.22 -2.74
CA GLU A 487 28.60 9.19 -2.72
C GLU A 487 28.90 9.70 -4.12
N ASP A 488 29.02 8.81 -5.11
CA ASP A 488 29.26 9.21 -6.51
C ASP A 488 28.14 10.11 -7.06
N VAL A 489 26.88 9.84 -6.69
CA VAL A 489 25.72 10.68 -7.02
C VAL A 489 25.85 12.07 -6.41
N VAL A 490 26.16 12.18 -5.12
CA VAL A 490 26.33 13.48 -4.45
C VAL A 490 27.51 14.25 -5.05
N GLN A 491 28.63 13.58 -5.31
CA GLN A 491 29.80 14.20 -5.93
C GLN A 491 29.54 14.63 -7.38
N PHE A 492 28.71 13.87 -8.11
CA PHE A 492 28.25 14.26 -9.44
C PHE A 492 27.47 15.58 -9.40
N VAL A 493 26.51 15.71 -8.47
CA VAL A 493 25.76 16.96 -8.28
C VAL A 493 26.70 18.11 -7.91
N ARG A 494 27.58 17.95 -6.91
CA ARG A 494 28.53 19.00 -6.50
C ARG A 494 29.41 19.48 -7.67
N ARG A 495 29.94 18.57 -8.48
CA ARG A 495 30.76 18.93 -9.66
C ARG A 495 29.94 19.71 -10.69
N ARG A 496 28.70 19.31 -10.94
CA ARG A 496 27.79 20.01 -11.87
C ARG A 496 27.49 21.43 -11.38
N GLU A 497 27.15 21.60 -10.11
CA GLU A 497 26.82 22.92 -9.55
C GLU A 497 28.04 23.85 -9.43
N ALA A 498 29.22 23.30 -9.11
CA ALA A 498 30.48 24.04 -9.13
C ALA A 498 30.79 24.58 -10.55
N ALA A 499 30.54 23.80 -11.60
CA ALA A 499 30.69 24.25 -12.98
C ALA A 499 29.67 25.33 -13.37
N GLY A 500 28.48 25.33 -12.76
CA GLY A 500 27.43 26.34 -12.94
C GLY A 500 27.62 27.63 -12.13
N GLY A 501 28.61 27.68 -11.23
CA GLY A 501 28.88 28.84 -10.37
C GLY A 501 27.98 28.95 -9.13
N GLU A 502 27.11 27.96 -8.88
CA GLU A 502 26.21 27.94 -7.70
C GLU A 502 26.82 27.22 -6.48
N GLY A 503 27.92 26.47 -6.68
CA GLY A 503 28.63 25.77 -5.60
C GLY A 503 27.70 24.78 -4.87
N ASP A 504 27.71 24.80 -3.53
CA ASP A 504 26.89 23.90 -2.69
C ASP A 504 25.49 24.48 -2.36
N ALA A 505 25.04 25.54 -3.02
CA ALA A 505 23.79 26.22 -2.69
C ALA A 505 22.55 25.31 -2.75
N VAL A 506 22.42 24.50 -3.82
CA VAL A 506 21.30 23.55 -3.94
C VAL A 506 21.34 22.50 -2.82
N ILE A 507 22.53 22.00 -2.46
CA ILE A 507 22.71 21.01 -1.39
C ILE A 507 22.26 21.59 -0.05
N HIS A 508 22.64 22.83 0.26
CA HIS A 508 22.17 23.51 1.47
C HIS A 508 20.65 23.68 1.49
N ARG A 509 20.03 23.96 0.34
CA ARG A 509 18.58 24.07 0.22
C ARG A 509 17.89 22.71 0.43
N VAL A 510 18.46 21.61 -0.08
CA VAL A 510 17.98 20.24 0.20
C VAL A 510 17.95 19.98 1.70
N PHE A 511 19.04 20.27 2.42
CA PHE A 511 19.08 20.11 3.88
C PHE A 511 18.05 20.98 4.61
N ALA A 512 17.85 22.21 4.16
CA ALA A 512 16.82 23.08 4.73
C ALA A 512 15.42 22.50 4.55
N ALA A 513 15.10 21.99 3.35
CA ALA A 513 13.82 21.36 3.04
C ALA A 513 13.58 20.09 3.88
N TRP A 514 14.60 19.24 4.05
CA TRP A 514 14.50 18.06 4.92
C TRP A 514 14.31 18.42 6.40
N ARG A 515 15.05 19.40 6.92
CA ARG A 515 14.91 19.85 8.33
C ARG A 515 13.55 20.49 8.58
N ALA A 516 13.01 21.21 7.61
CA ALA A 516 11.68 21.81 7.69
C ALA A 516 10.56 20.76 7.72
N LYS A 517 10.86 19.52 7.32
CA LYS A 517 9.90 18.42 7.27
C LYS A 517 10.41 17.21 8.06
N PRO A 518 10.42 17.30 9.41
CA PRO A 518 10.96 16.25 10.25
C PRO A 518 10.20 14.93 10.05
N GLY A 519 10.95 13.90 9.64
CA GLY A 519 10.62 12.49 9.86
C GLY A 519 9.32 11.97 9.23
N ARG A 520 9.18 12.02 7.90
CA ARG A 520 8.25 11.08 7.25
C ARG A 520 8.90 9.70 7.32
N ARG A 521 8.27 8.76 8.05
CA ARG A 521 8.57 7.33 7.90
C ARG A 521 8.30 6.97 6.43
N LEU A 522 9.13 6.12 5.83
CA LEU A 522 8.83 5.56 4.51
C LEU A 522 7.47 4.85 4.60
N THR A 523 6.49 5.36 3.87
CA THR A 523 5.14 4.77 3.78
C THR A 523 5.03 3.97 2.49
N ALA A 524 4.05 3.07 2.39
CA ALA A 524 3.79 2.30 1.16
C ALA A 524 3.41 3.21 -0.04
N ARG A 525 2.92 4.41 0.26
CA ARG A 525 2.55 5.45 -0.72
C ARG A 525 2.89 6.83 -0.19
N ILE A 526 3.37 7.72 -1.06
CA ILE A 526 3.63 9.13 -0.77
C ILE A 526 2.84 9.98 -1.77
N THR A 527 2.08 10.95 -1.26
CA THR A 527 1.36 11.94 -2.06
C THR A 527 1.79 13.35 -1.69
N PHE A 528 1.86 14.23 -2.70
CA PHE A 528 2.15 15.65 -2.55
C PHE A 528 1.82 16.43 -3.85
N PRO A 529 1.53 17.74 -3.77
CA PRO A 529 1.36 18.56 -4.97
C PRO A 529 2.70 18.82 -5.65
N PHE A 530 2.73 18.79 -6.99
CA PHE A 530 3.86 19.23 -7.81
C PHE A 530 3.39 20.37 -8.72
N VAL A 531 4.08 21.50 -8.67
CA VAL A 531 3.75 22.69 -9.46
C VAL A 531 4.96 23.07 -10.31
N CYS A 532 4.76 23.07 -11.62
CA CYS A 532 5.79 23.39 -12.59
C CYS A 532 5.37 24.54 -13.49
N ASP A 533 6.19 25.58 -13.56
CA ASP A 533 6.00 26.70 -14.47
C ASP A 533 6.45 26.30 -15.88
N GLN A 534 5.53 26.44 -16.84
CA GLN A 534 5.82 26.47 -18.26
C GLN A 534 5.59 27.89 -18.78
N ALA A 535 6.23 28.24 -19.89
CA ALA A 535 6.41 29.63 -20.35
C ALA A 535 5.14 30.51 -20.40
N SER A 536 3.94 29.93 -20.40
CA SER A 536 2.66 30.65 -20.39
C SER A 536 1.69 30.27 -19.25
N ALA A 537 1.95 29.22 -18.46
CA ALA A 537 1.04 28.73 -17.42
C ALA A 537 1.74 27.84 -16.38
N ALA A 538 1.19 27.78 -15.17
CA ALA A 538 1.62 26.85 -14.14
C ALA A 538 0.85 25.52 -14.28
N LEU A 539 1.57 24.42 -14.51
CA LEU A 539 1.02 23.08 -14.47
C LEU A 539 0.98 22.58 -13.03
N ARG A 540 -0.14 22.00 -12.62
CA ARG A 540 -0.37 21.48 -11.27
C ARG A 540 -0.68 19.99 -11.32
N PHE A 541 0.00 19.23 -10.48
CA PHE A 541 -0.11 17.78 -10.45
C PHE A 541 -0.29 17.28 -9.03
N ASN A 542 -1.10 16.24 -8.88
CA ASN A 542 -1.18 15.38 -7.72
C ASN A 542 -0.17 14.25 -7.91
N THR A 543 0.99 14.36 -7.25
CA THR A 543 2.04 13.35 -7.37
C THR A 543 1.71 12.15 -6.50
N VAL A 544 1.79 10.96 -7.07
CA VAL A 544 1.75 9.69 -6.35
C VAL A 544 3.09 8.98 -6.54
N ILE A 545 3.76 8.67 -5.43
CA ILE A 545 4.92 7.77 -5.41
C ILE A 545 4.50 6.49 -4.71
N ALA A 546 4.61 5.37 -5.41
CA ALA A 546 4.24 4.06 -4.90
C ALA A 546 5.11 2.97 -5.57
N PRO A 547 5.25 1.79 -4.94
CA PRO A 547 5.81 0.62 -5.58
C PRO A 547 5.15 0.38 -6.95
N TRP A 548 5.93 -0.03 -7.95
CA TRP A 548 5.43 -0.34 -9.28
C TRP A 548 4.36 -1.45 -9.23
N ASP A 549 4.63 -2.48 -8.44
CA ASP A 549 3.66 -3.45 -7.98
C ASP A 549 3.77 -3.62 -6.46
N ALA A 550 2.71 -4.15 -5.86
CA ALA A 550 2.60 -4.28 -4.41
C ALA A 550 3.54 -5.33 -3.80
N MET A 551 4.32 -6.10 -4.57
CA MET A 551 4.78 -7.40 -4.08
C MET A 551 6.25 -7.71 -4.26
N LEU A 552 6.92 -7.37 -5.38
CA LEU A 552 8.22 -8.02 -5.66
C LEU A 552 9.23 -7.24 -6.49
N ASN A 553 8.80 -6.28 -7.33
CA ASN A 553 9.77 -5.58 -8.16
C ASN A 553 10.46 -4.45 -7.39
N PRO A 554 11.77 -4.21 -7.60
CA PRO A 554 12.51 -3.16 -6.91
C PRO A 554 12.17 -1.75 -7.43
N TYR A 555 11.10 -1.65 -8.23
CA TYR A 555 10.75 -0.43 -8.94
C TYR A 555 9.70 0.37 -8.21
N TRP A 556 9.83 1.69 -8.28
CA TRP A 556 8.89 2.67 -7.76
C TRP A 556 8.43 3.57 -8.89
N SER A 557 7.13 3.79 -8.97
CA SER A 557 6.52 4.75 -9.88
C SER A 557 6.42 6.13 -9.24
N ILE A 558 6.63 7.16 -10.04
CA ILE A 558 6.40 8.56 -9.72
C ILE A 558 5.43 9.07 -10.80
N GLU A 559 4.17 9.23 -10.41
CA GLU A 559 3.07 9.53 -11.32
C GLU A 559 2.54 10.92 -11.02
N LEU A 560 2.54 11.78 -12.03
CA LEU A 560 2.11 13.17 -11.94
C LEU A 560 0.72 13.29 -12.56
N HIS A 561 -0.32 12.93 -11.81
CA HIS A 561 -1.71 13.08 -12.28
C HIS A 561 -2.08 14.57 -12.33
N PRO A 562 -2.67 15.10 -13.41
CA PRO A 562 -3.08 16.51 -13.43
C PRO A 562 -4.04 16.83 -12.28
N ALA A 563 -3.86 17.99 -11.64
CA ALA A 563 -4.61 18.38 -10.44
C ALA A 563 -5.80 19.31 -10.73
N ASP A 564 -5.93 19.77 -11.97
CA ASP A 564 -7.01 20.62 -12.44
C ASP A 564 -7.24 20.45 -13.96
N GLY A 565 -8.38 20.96 -14.43
CA GLY A 565 -8.75 20.88 -15.84
C GLY A 565 -7.84 21.71 -16.75
N GLU A 566 -7.25 22.80 -16.26
CA GLU A 566 -6.30 23.63 -17.01
C GLU A 566 -5.03 22.86 -17.34
N THR A 567 -4.43 22.20 -16.34
CA THR A 567 -3.26 21.34 -16.52
C THR A 567 -3.55 20.22 -17.50
N TRP A 568 -4.74 19.60 -17.42
CA TRP A 568 -5.13 18.57 -18.37
C TRP A 568 -5.16 19.09 -19.82
N ARG A 569 -5.78 20.26 -20.05
CA ARG A 569 -5.85 20.88 -21.39
C ARG A 569 -4.48 21.25 -21.96
N LEU A 570 -3.51 21.56 -21.10
CA LEU A 570 -2.15 21.91 -21.51
C LEU A 570 -1.26 20.69 -21.82
N LEU A 571 -1.64 19.49 -21.36
CA LEU A 571 -0.91 18.25 -21.62
C LEU A 571 -1.39 17.50 -22.86
N ALA A 572 -2.69 17.62 -23.17
CA ALA A 572 -3.31 17.09 -24.38
C ALA A 572 -2.85 17.87 -25.62
#